data_AF-A0A7J3I087-F1
#
_entry.id   AF-A0A7J3I087-F1
#
_cell.length_a   1.000
_cell.length_b   1.000
_cell.length_c   1.000
_cell.angle_alpha   90.00
_cell.angle_beta   90.00
_cell.angle_gamma   90.00
#
_symmetry.space_group_name_H-M   'P 1'
#
loop_
_entity.id
_entity.type
_entity.pdbx_description
1 polymer ?
#
loop_
_entity_poly.entity_id
_entity_poly.type
_entity_poly.pdbx_seq_one_letter_code
_entity_poly.pdbx_strand_id
1 'polypeptide(L)'
;PYATITFIDPDGVLYFFPRSVEKMPPPPTEVLPHPRGVDVEQVRRIISETKTRDMVSFLRTHFHRVGKKTAEKFLDEIGISRDKDPRELKPDEIVTLVRKMKTYKEFLPPDAKCLSPLGEELLEAGIRKELNPDFVKVVQRPPSSYGGHPFIVEVGIAYGGGVPRSEEIILYRFANKIPLLFDEYKDVSAKVIRSIKWSRYRIKPGMPIAIFVHLVSTNIPFKTAGKEFIADRPELEVEIRRGILECARALMRYIQRKERVAREKQRLSIYEKFLPLIVRDITILAGEEKEPDYTVLLEKYKMITEEEIAGGEGAMEEEFEEGEVVPSLEELEEEGVAVEMDLTVEGEDAAEEVTEERFVEGETVPELETHLEQYGVPEDSEIPLTDNPGSALEVKPAEASHKKVVRKKAEKEKVKEEGSSSSKAKRSSSKSGGRAKPARKSDKKKESEAKE
;
A
#
# COMPACT_ATOMS: atom_id res chain seq x y z
N PRO A 1 13.35 9.64 -5.46
CA PRO A 1 13.87 10.66 -4.50
C PRO A 1 15.32 11.10 -4.76
N TYR A 2 16.20 10.25 -5.29
CA TYR A 2 17.63 10.58 -5.48
C TYR A 2 17.99 11.23 -6.83
N ALA A 3 17.03 11.38 -7.72
CA ALA A 3 17.22 12.03 -9.02
C ALA A 3 16.62 13.44 -9.02
N THR A 4 17.22 14.34 -9.81
CA THR A 4 16.60 15.61 -10.17
C THR A 4 16.04 15.47 -11.58
N ILE A 5 14.75 15.74 -11.75
CA ILE A 5 14.05 15.63 -13.02
C ILE A 5 13.64 17.03 -13.45
N THR A 6 13.96 17.39 -14.69
CA THR A 6 13.52 18.64 -15.30
C THR A 6 12.84 18.28 -16.61
N PHE A 7 11.62 18.74 -16.78
CA PHE A 7 10.81 18.47 -17.96
C PHE A 7 10.19 19.77 -18.44
N ILE A 8 10.27 20.03 -19.75
CA ILE A 8 9.67 21.19 -20.38
C ILE A 8 8.62 20.66 -21.34
N ASP A 9 7.36 20.97 -21.06
CA ASP A 9 6.23 20.59 -21.91
C ASP A 9 6.32 21.27 -23.28
N PRO A 10 5.61 20.76 -24.32
CA PRO A 10 5.48 21.42 -25.61
C PRO A 10 4.98 22.87 -25.51
N ASP A 11 4.19 23.19 -24.48
CA ASP A 11 3.69 24.54 -24.19
C ASP A 11 4.72 25.45 -23.51
N GLY A 12 5.93 24.95 -23.23
CA GLY A 12 7.01 25.70 -22.58
C GLY A 12 6.92 25.75 -21.04
N VAL A 13 6.02 24.98 -20.43
CA VAL A 13 5.90 24.88 -18.97
C VAL A 13 7.05 24.05 -18.41
N LEU A 14 7.82 24.64 -17.48
CA LEU A 14 8.93 23.99 -16.80
C LEU A 14 8.44 23.25 -15.55
N TYR A 15 8.55 21.93 -15.55
CA TYR A 15 8.41 21.09 -14.37
C TYR A 15 9.79 20.77 -13.82
N PHE A 16 10.02 21.12 -12.56
CA PHE A 16 11.28 20.90 -11.89
C PHE A 16 11.05 20.11 -10.60
N PHE A 17 11.54 18.88 -10.58
CA PHE A 17 11.49 17.97 -9.44
C PHE A 17 12.91 17.80 -8.90
N PRO A 18 13.34 18.58 -7.89
CA PRO A 18 14.68 18.44 -7.32
C PRO A 18 14.85 17.08 -6.64
N ARG A 19 16.08 16.62 -6.41
CA ARG A 19 16.32 15.47 -5.53
C ARG A 19 15.99 15.81 -4.07
N SER A 20 15.59 14.83 -3.26
CA SER A 20 15.44 14.96 -1.80
C SER A 20 16.51 14.22 -1.02
N VAL A 21 17.11 13.19 -1.61
CA VAL A 21 18.12 12.34 -0.94
C VAL A 21 19.33 12.18 -1.85
N GLU A 22 20.53 12.11 -1.27
CA GLU A 22 21.76 11.86 -2.02
C GLU A 22 22.18 10.38 -2.02
N LYS A 23 21.78 9.64 -0.98
CA LYS A 23 22.00 8.20 -0.86
C LYS A 23 21.28 7.44 -1.97
N MET A 24 22.04 6.65 -2.73
CA MET A 24 21.49 5.75 -3.75
C MET A 24 21.38 4.31 -3.20
N PRO A 25 20.36 3.54 -3.63
CA PRO A 25 20.29 2.12 -3.32
C PRO A 25 21.43 1.35 -4.03
N PRO A 26 21.85 0.19 -3.50
CA PRO A 26 22.89 -0.62 -4.13
C PRO A 26 22.45 -1.06 -5.53
N PRO A 27 23.35 -1.07 -6.52
CA PRO A 27 23.01 -1.51 -7.87
C PRO A 27 22.69 -3.01 -7.89
N PRO A 28 21.79 -3.46 -8.78
CA PRO A 28 21.50 -4.88 -8.94
C PRO A 28 22.70 -5.62 -9.55
N THR A 29 22.86 -6.90 -9.22
CA THR A 29 23.93 -7.75 -9.77
C THR A 29 23.35 -8.87 -10.63
N GLU A 30 24.05 -9.23 -11.70
CA GLU A 30 23.67 -10.37 -12.53
C GLU A 30 23.83 -11.69 -11.77
N VAL A 31 22.86 -12.59 -11.94
CA VAL A 31 22.86 -13.91 -11.32
C VAL A 31 22.49 -14.98 -12.33
N LEU A 32 22.99 -16.19 -12.09
CA LEU A 32 22.62 -17.37 -12.86
C LEU A 32 21.13 -17.70 -12.68
N PRO A 33 20.52 -18.36 -13.67
CA PRO A 33 19.13 -18.81 -13.55
C PRO A 33 18.99 -19.86 -12.45
N HIS A 34 17.88 -19.81 -11.73
CA HIS A 34 17.54 -20.82 -10.74
C HIS A 34 16.86 -22.03 -11.41
N PRO A 35 17.11 -23.29 -10.99
CA PRO A 35 16.52 -24.48 -11.62
C PRO A 35 14.99 -24.46 -11.71
N ARG A 36 14.29 -23.91 -10.71
CA ARG A 36 12.81 -23.84 -10.74
C ARG A 36 12.25 -22.86 -11.78
N GLY A 37 13.07 -21.94 -12.29
CA GLY A 37 12.63 -20.89 -13.20
C GLY A 37 13.08 -21.06 -14.63
N VAL A 38 13.72 -22.19 -14.97
CA VAL A 38 14.16 -22.43 -16.35
C VAL A 38 13.11 -23.13 -17.18
N ASP A 39 13.14 -22.82 -18.48
CA ASP A 39 12.34 -23.49 -19.49
C ASP A 39 13.20 -24.38 -20.39
N VAL A 40 12.55 -25.24 -21.17
CA VAL A 40 13.20 -26.21 -22.07
C VAL A 40 14.15 -25.52 -23.05
N GLU A 41 13.72 -24.39 -23.61
CA GLU A 41 14.53 -23.64 -24.56
C GLU A 41 15.76 -23.00 -23.89
N GLN A 42 15.59 -22.50 -22.68
CA GLN A 42 16.69 -21.94 -21.91
C GLN A 42 17.73 -23.03 -21.58
N VAL A 43 17.28 -24.21 -21.15
CA VAL A 43 18.19 -25.33 -20.88
C VAL A 43 18.89 -25.81 -22.16
N ARG A 44 18.18 -25.90 -23.29
CA ARG A 44 18.79 -26.22 -24.60
C ARG A 44 19.89 -25.24 -24.99
N ARG A 45 19.64 -23.94 -24.81
CA ARG A 45 20.63 -22.91 -25.07
C ARG A 45 21.85 -23.01 -24.13
N ILE A 46 21.61 -23.29 -22.85
CA ILE A 46 22.71 -23.50 -21.90
C ILE A 46 23.53 -24.75 -22.28
N ILE A 47 22.88 -25.83 -22.71
CA ILE A 47 23.55 -27.06 -23.17
C ILE A 47 24.40 -26.80 -24.42
N SER A 48 23.90 -26.03 -25.39
CA SER A 48 24.67 -25.73 -26.62
C SER A 48 25.90 -24.85 -26.34
N GLU A 49 25.81 -23.95 -25.35
CA GLU A 49 26.90 -23.05 -24.95
C GLU A 49 27.86 -23.67 -23.90
N THR A 50 27.45 -24.73 -23.19
CA THR A 50 28.25 -25.28 -22.08
C THR A 50 29.56 -25.90 -22.56
N LYS A 51 30.60 -25.80 -21.73
CA LYS A 51 31.89 -26.48 -21.90
C LYS A 51 32.05 -27.69 -20.97
N THR A 52 31.05 -27.95 -20.12
CA THR A 52 31.06 -29.06 -19.16
C THR A 52 30.81 -30.39 -19.88
N ARG A 53 31.40 -31.47 -19.39
CA ARG A 53 31.30 -32.85 -19.95
C ARG A 53 30.57 -33.82 -19.01
N ASP A 54 30.07 -33.31 -17.89
CA ASP A 54 29.47 -34.07 -16.81
C ASP A 54 28.25 -33.29 -16.29
N MET A 55 27.15 -34.00 -16.01
CA MET A 55 25.90 -33.41 -15.56
C MET A 55 26.02 -32.76 -14.19
N VAL A 56 26.84 -33.30 -13.29
CA VAL A 56 27.07 -32.71 -11.96
C VAL A 56 27.74 -31.35 -12.11
N SER A 57 28.77 -31.29 -12.96
CA SER A 57 29.48 -30.05 -13.29
C SER A 57 28.59 -29.04 -14.02
N PHE A 58 27.74 -29.51 -14.94
CA PHE A 58 26.75 -28.69 -15.64
C PHE A 58 25.79 -27.98 -14.69
N LEU A 59 25.16 -28.75 -13.81
CA LEU A 59 24.18 -28.24 -12.85
C LEU A 59 24.80 -27.21 -11.89
N ARG A 60 26.02 -27.45 -11.42
CA ARG A 60 26.72 -26.55 -10.50
C ARG A 60 27.19 -25.25 -11.16
N THR A 61 27.56 -25.31 -12.44
CA THR A 61 28.18 -24.17 -13.13
C THR A 61 27.14 -23.19 -13.68
N HIS A 62 26.01 -23.71 -14.15
CA HIS A 62 25.02 -22.90 -14.88
C HIS A 62 23.80 -22.50 -14.07
N PHE A 63 23.56 -23.14 -12.93
CA PHE A 63 22.39 -22.87 -12.12
C PHE A 63 22.74 -22.28 -10.76
N HIS A 64 21.94 -21.32 -10.34
CA HIS A 64 22.11 -20.66 -9.06
C HIS A 64 21.74 -21.58 -7.90
N ARG A 65 22.57 -21.56 -6.84
CA ARG A 65 22.37 -22.30 -5.57
C ARG A 65 22.27 -23.82 -5.72
N VAL A 66 22.93 -24.40 -6.72
CA VAL A 66 23.08 -25.84 -6.86
C VAL A 66 24.47 -26.30 -6.42
N GLY A 67 24.55 -27.03 -5.31
CA GLY A 67 25.78 -27.64 -4.82
C GLY A 67 26.01 -29.04 -5.41
N LYS A 68 27.23 -29.59 -5.22
CA LYS A 68 27.58 -30.94 -5.70
C LYS A 68 26.63 -32.03 -5.17
N LYS A 69 26.39 -32.04 -3.85
CA LYS A 69 25.50 -33.03 -3.21
C LYS A 69 24.06 -32.93 -3.73
N THR A 70 23.55 -31.71 -3.88
CA THR A 70 22.20 -31.47 -4.40
C THR A 70 22.08 -31.90 -5.86
N ALA A 71 23.10 -31.62 -6.67
CA ALA A 71 23.15 -32.06 -8.07
C ALA A 71 23.17 -33.59 -8.18
N GLU A 72 24.01 -34.27 -7.39
CA GLU A 72 24.08 -35.75 -7.39
C GLU A 72 22.74 -36.37 -7.01
N LYS A 73 22.13 -35.93 -5.90
CA LYS A 73 20.81 -36.40 -5.48
C LYS A 73 19.73 -36.18 -6.53
N PHE A 74 19.72 -34.99 -7.14
CA PHE A 74 18.74 -34.64 -8.16
C PHE A 74 18.88 -35.51 -9.41
N LEU A 75 20.11 -35.80 -9.84
CA LEU A 75 20.37 -36.68 -10.99
C LEU A 75 19.97 -38.14 -10.68
N ASP A 76 20.25 -38.60 -9.47
CA ASP A 76 19.84 -39.94 -9.01
C ASP A 76 18.31 -40.10 -9.02
N GLU A 77 17.55 -39.08 -8.62
CA GLU A 77 16.07 -39.11 -8.63
C GLU A 77 15.49 -39.18 -10.04
N ILE A 78 16.17 -38.58 -11.02
CA ILE A 78 15.72 -38.56 -12.42
C ILE A 78 16.22 -39.79 -13.19
N GLY A 79 17.20 -40.52 -12.65
CA GLY A 79 17.83 -41.66 -13.34
C GLY A 79 18.77 -41.25 -14.46
N ILE A 80 19.29 -40.02 -14.44
CA ILE A 80 20.30 -39.56 -15.40
C ILE A 80 21.69 -39.88 -14.83
N SER A 81 22.52 -40.57 -15.62
CA SER A 81 23.90 -40.85 -15.20
C SER A 81 24.66 -39.56 -14.94
N ARG A 82 25.39 -39.53 -13.82
CA ARG A 82 26.16 -38.37 -13.35
C ARG A 82 27.19 -37.96 -14.40
N ASP A 83 27.97 -38.91 -14.90
CA ASP A 83 29.07 -38.66 -15.84
C ASP A 83 28.61 -38.48 -17.30
N LYS A 84 27.30 -38.42 -17.58
CA LYS A 84 26.79 -38.22 -18.94
C LYS A 84 27.15 -36.82 -19.43
N ASP A 85 27.51 -36.70 -20.72
CA ASP A 85 27.74 -35.39 -21.33
C ASP A 85 26.39 -34.67 -21.53
N PRO A 86 26.22 -33.42 -21.04
CA PRO A 86 25.00 -32.63 -21.25
C PRO A 86 24.60 -32.49 -22.73
N ARG A 87 25.56 -32.52 -23.66
CA ARG A 87 25.32 -32.38 -25.10
C ARG A 87 24.71 -33.62 -25.74
N GLU A 88 24.80 -34.77 -25.08
CA GLU A 88 24.24 -36.04 -25.53
C GLU A 88 22.81 -36.28 -25.03
N LEU A 89 22.24 -35.32 -24.28
CA LEU A 89 20.87 -35.41 -23.79
C LEU A 89 19.86 -35.40 -24.94
N LYS A 90 18.98 -36.40 -24.95
CA LYS A 90 17.89 -36.47 -25.93
C LYS A 90 16.84 -35.39 -25.63
N PRO A 91 16.09 -34.91 -26.64
CA PRO A 91 15.01 -33.95 -26.43
C PRO A 91 14.04 -34.31 -25.30
N ASP A 92 13.65 -35.58 -25.20
CA ASP A 92 12.71 -36.07 -24.18
C ASP A 92 13.32 -36.08 -22.77
N GLU A 93 14.62 -36.36 -22.68
CA GLU A 93 15.37 -36.28 -21.42
C GLU A 93 15.45 -34.83 -20.94
N ILE A 94 15.63 -33.85 -21.83
CA ILE A 94 15.67 -32.43 -21.49
C ILE A 94 14.30 -31.97 -20.94
N VAL A 95 13.20 -32.39 -21.57
CA VAL A 95 11.85 -32.07 -21.08
C VAL A 95 11.63 -32.67 -19.69
N THR A 96 12.06 -33.91 -19.48
CA THR A 96 11.96 -34.60 -18.19
C THR A 96 12.80 -33.90 -17.13
N LEU A 97 14.03 -33.52 -17.46
CA LEU A 97 14.95 -32.75 -16.61
C LEU A 97 14.30 -31.45 -16.14
N VAL A 98 13.76 -30.64 -17.06
CA VAL A 98 13.14 -29.34 -16.74
C VAL A 98 11.88 -29.50 -15.88
N ARG A 99 11.01 -30.47 -16.20
CA ARG A 99 9.82 -30.75 -15.37
C ARG A 99 10.22 -31.09 -13.93
N LYS A 100 11.22 -31.96 -13.77
CA LYS A 100 11.74 -32.35 -12.46
C LYS A 100 12.44 -31.20 -11.75
N MET A 101 13.16 -30.32 -12.47
CA MET A 101 13.75 -29.11 -11.88
C MET A 101 12.71 -28.19 -11.24
N LYS A 102 11.51 -28.07 -11.83
CA LYS A 102 10.42 -27.25 -11.28
C LYS A 102 9.81 -27.84 -10.01
N THR A 103 9.64 -29.17 -9.97
CA THR A 103 8.99 -29.86 -8.84
C THR A 103 9.93 -30.19 -7.68
N TYR A 104 11.25 -30.22 -7.91
CA TYR A 104 12.21 -30.65 -6.90
C TYR A 104 12.26 -29.71 -5.68
N LYS A 105 12.01 -30.29 -4.50
CA LYS A 105 11.85 -29.54 -3.24
C LYS A 105 13.18 -29.21 -2.56
N GLU A 106 14.25 -30.01 -2.75
CA GLU A 106 15.52 -29.76 -2.04
C GLU A 106 16.37 -28.62 -2.63
N PHE A 107 15.93 -27.96 -3.72
CA PHE A 107 16.59 -26.73 -4.15
C PHE A 107 16.37 -25.61 -3.14
N LEU A 108 17.47 -24.97 -2.76
CA LEU A 108 17.45 -23.77 -1.93
C LEU A 108 16.76 -22.62 -2.68
N PRO A 109 15.99 -21.75 -2.00
CA PRO A 109 15.38 -20.60 -2.64
C PRO A 109 16.45 -19.68 -3.23
N PRO A 110 16.15 -18.97 -4.33
CA PRO A 110 17.08 -18.04 -4.96
C PRO A 110 17.50 -16.93 -3.98
N ASP A 111 18.74 -16.46 -4.11
CA ASP A 111 19.22 -15.30 -3.35
C ASP A 111 18.56 -14.02 -3.87
N ALA A 112 18.11 -13.16 -2.95
CA ALA A 112 17.55 -11.86 -3.26
C ALA A 112 18.58 -10.72 -3.23
N LYS A 113 19.83 -11.00 -2.85
CA LYS A 113 20.93 -10.01 -2.90
C LYS A 113 21.18 -9.42 -4.28
N CYS A 114 20.72 -10.10 -5.35
CA CYS A 114 20.80 -9.58 -6.70
C CYS A 114 19.84 -8.43 -6.98
N LEU A 115 18.80 -8.28 -6.16
CA LEU A 115 17.77 -7.27 -6.33
C LEU A 115 18.26 -5.93 -5.77
N SER A 116 17.74 -4.85 -6.36
CA SER A 116 17.98 -3.48 -5.93
C SER A 116 16.67 -2.84 -5.46
N PRO A 117 16.19 -3.18 -4.24
CA PRO A 117 15.06 -2.50 -3.62
C PRO A 117 15.31 -0.99 -3.47
N LEU A 118 14.25 -0.21 -3.35
CA LEU A 118 14.40 1.22 -3.05
C LEU A 118 14.74 1.42 -1.57
N GLY A 119 14.16 0.60 -0.69
CA GLY A 119 14.31 0.66 0.75
C GLY A 119 13.27 1.58 1.42
N GLU A 120 13.02 1.31 2.70
CA GLU A 120 11.99 2.00 3.49
C GLU A 120 12.22 3.51 3.57
N GLU A 121 13.45 3.92 3.93
CA GLU A 121 13.84 5.33 4.09
C GLU A 121 13.64 6.14 2.80
N LEU A 122 14.05 5.58 1.65
CA LEU A 122 14.01 6.28 0.38
C LEU A 122 12.58 6.38 -0.15
N LEU A 123 11.78 5.32 -0.01
CA LEU A 123 10.38 5.34 -0.42
C LEU A 123 9.58 6.32 0.46
N GLU A 124 9.81 6.31 1.77
CA GLU A 124 9.18 7.25 2.71
C GLU A 124 9.53 8.70 2.38
N ALA A 125 10.81 9.01 2.15
CA ALA A 125 11.26 10.34 1.75
C ALA A 125 10.66 10.80 0.41
N GLY A 126 10.38 9.87 -0.51
CA GLY A 126 9.68 10.15 -1.76
C GLY A 126 8.22 10.52 -1.53
N ILE A 127 7.51 9.73 -0.74
CA ILE A 127 6.09 9.94 -0.42
C ILE A 127 5.89 11.26 0.35
N ARG A 128 6.73 11.54 1.35
CA ARG A 128 6.67 12.78 2.14
C ARG A 128 6.87 14.02 1.27
N LYS A 129 7.79 13.95 0.32
CA LYS A 129 8.08 15.07 -0.58
C LYS A 129 6.91 15.41 -1.47
N GLU A 130 6.28 14.39 -2.06
CA GLU A 130 5.28 14.60 -3.11
C GLU A 130 3.90 14.92 -2.53
N LEU A 131 3.49 14.20 -1.49
CA LEU A 131 2.12 14.29 -0.95
C LEU A 131 2.02 15.07 0.35
N ASN A 132 3.15 15.33 1.04
CA ASN A 132 3.19 15.95 2.38
C ASN A 132 2.08 15.41 3.32
N PRO A 133 2.02 14.09 3.57
CA PRO A 133 0.97 13.48 4.37
C PRO A 133 1.18 13.72 5.88
N ASP A 134 0.09 13.64 6.66
CA ASP A 134 0.14 13.72 8.11
C ASP A 134 0.82 12.47 8.72
N PHE A 135 0.62 11.32 8.07
CA PHE A 135 1.18 10.04 8.49
C PHE A 135 1.70 9.27 7.28
N VAL A 136 2.86 8.64 7.44
CA VAL A 136 3.42 7.71 6.47
C VAL A 136 4.03 6.53 7.21
N LYS A 137 3.81 5.33 6.68
CA LYS A 137 4.54 4.13 7.08
C LYS A 137 4.92 3.37 5.83
N VAL A 138 6.19 2.98 5.75
CA VAL A 138 6.71 2.10 4.72
C VAL A 138 7.24 0.83 5.39
N VAL A 139 7.05 -0.30 4.70
CA VAL A 139 7.52 -1.62 5.10
C VAL A 139 8.16 -2.29 3.89
N GLN A 140 9.37 -2.81 4.07
CA GLN A 140 10.00 -3.72 3.14
C GLN A 140 9.85 -5.16 3.63
N ARG A 141 9.14 -5.98 2.86
CA ARG A 141 8.93 -7.40 3.20
C ARG A 141 10.23 -8.20 3.03
N PRO A 142 10.40 -9.29 3.79
CA PRO A 142 11.49 -10.22 3.55
C PRO A 142 11.42 -10.77 2.12
N PRO A 143 12.56 -11.13 1.52
CA PRO A 143 12.58 -11.65 0.17
C PRO A 143 11.87 -13.00 0.09
N SER A 144 11.02 -13.13 -0.93
CA SER A 144 10.28 -14.33 -1.28
C SER A 144 10.64 -14.77 -2.70
N SER A 145 10.12 -15.90 -3.16
CA SER A 145 10.37 -16.39 -4.51
C SER A 145 9.12 -16.96 -5.17
N TYR A 146 8.91 -16.68 -6.45
CA TYR A 146 7.92 -17.37 -7.30
C TYR A 146 8.63 -17.96 -8.50
N GLY A 147 8.29 -19.19 -8.88
CA GLY A 147 8.83 -19.81 -10.10
C GLY A 147 10.34 -19.70 -10.28
N GLY A 148 11.14 -19.77 -9.21
CA GLY A 148 12.60 -19.62 -9.25
C GLY A 148 13.14 -18.19 -9.36
N HIS A 149 12.29 -17.17 -9.39
CA HIS A 149 12.70 -15.77 -9.36
C HIS A 149 12.54 -15.19 -7.94
N PRO A 150 13.61 -14.59 -7.36
CA PRO A 150 13.51 -13.88 -6.11
C PRO A 150 12.76 -12.57 -6.33
N PHE A 151 11.94 -12.19 -5.36
CA PHE A 151 11.25 -10.91 -5.34
C PHE A 151 11.18 -10.30 -3.94
N ILE A 152 11.10 -8.98 -3.90
CA ILE A 152 10.87 -8.19 -2.69
C ILE A 152 9.68 -7.28 -2.97
N VAL A 153 8.79 -7.17 -1.98
CA VAL A 153 7.65 -6.25 -2.02
C VAL A 153 7.90 -5.14 -1.00
N GLU A 154 7.82 -3.91 -1.44
CA GLU A 154 7.79 -2.73 -0.59
C GLU A 154 6.40 -2.13 -0.63
N VAL A 155 5.82 -1.89 0.53
CA VAL A 155 4.49 -1.29 0.66
C VAL A 155 4.58 -0.03 1.49
N GLY A 156 3.89 1.01 1.06
CA GLY A 156 3.75 2.26 1.80
C GLY A 156 2.29 2.66 1.95
N ILE A 157 1.93 3.24 3.08
CA ILE A 157 0.63 3.89 3.29
C ILE A 157 0.87 5.34 3.70
N ALA A 158 0.17 6.25 3.05
CA ALA A 158 0.14 7.67 3.35
C ALA A 158 -1.28 8.10 3.69
N TYR A 159 -1.43 8.92 4.73
CA TYR A 159 -2.72 9.43 5.19
C TYR A 159 -2.67 10.93 5.50
N GLY A 160 -3.70 11.66 5.07
CA GLY A 160 -3.87 13.08 5.40
C GLY A 160 -3.04 14.03 4.53
N GLY A 161 -2.91 15.27 4.97
CA GLY A 161 -2.13 16.29 4.26
C GLY A 161 -2.59 16.56 2.82
N GLY A 162 -1.64 16.52 1.88
CA GLY A 162 -1.85 16.74 0.45
C GLY A 162 -2.35 15.52 -0.33
N VAL A 163 -2.68 14.41 0.34
CA VAL A 163 -3.26 13.24 -0.33
C VAL A 163 -4.66 13.58 -0.84
N PRO A 164 -4.98 13.34 -2.13
CA PRO A 164 -6.30 13.65 -2.68
C PRO A 164 -7.40 12.87 -1.95
N ARG A 165 -8.54 13.54 -1.69
CA ARG A 165 -9.72 12.89 -1.12
C ARG A 165 -10.49 12.20 -2.24
N SER A 166 -10.64 10.89 -2.11
CA SER A 166 -11.38 10.03 -3.03
C SER A 166 -12.26 9.08 -2.21
N GLU A 167 -13.37 8.63 -2.79
CA GLU A 167 -14.22 7.59 -2.17
C GLU A 167 -13.46 6.27 -2.07
N GLU A 168 -12.63 5.99 -3.08
CA GLU A 168 -11.76 4.83 -3.16
C GLU A 168 -10.33 5.17 -2.73
N ILE A 169 -9.61 4.17 -2.23
CA ILE A 169 -8.22 4.29 -1.85
C ILE A 169 -7.36 4.44 -3.10
N ILE A 170 -6.50 5.47 -3.12
CA ILE A 170 -5.62 5.74 -4.25
C ILE A 170 -4.47 4.74 -4.23
N LEU A 171 -4.21 4.06 -5.34
CA LEU A 171 -3.13 3.08 -5.45
C LEU A 171 -2.05 3.53 -6.44
N TYR A 172 -0.82 3.64 -5.94
CA TYR A 172 0.38 3.86 -6.74
C TYR A 172 1.17 2.56 -6.87
N ARG A 173 1.30 2.07 -8.10
CA ARG A 173 1.97 0.80 -8.40
C ARG A 173 3.32 1.03 -9.04
N PHE A 174 4.30 0.24 -8.62
CA PHE A 174 5.64 0.26 -9.17
C PHE A 174 6.16 -1.16 -9.39
N ALA A 175 6.88 -1.34 -10.49
CA ALA A 175 7.49 -2.60 -10.89
C ALA A 175 8.93 -2.32 -11.32
N ASN A 176 9.93 -2.87 -10.62
CA ASN A 176 11.35 -2.62 -10.88
C ASN A 176 11.69 -1.12 -11.04
N LYS A 177 11.21 -0.27 -10.12
CA LYS A 177 11.35 1.20 -10.11
C LYS A 177 10.62 1.94 -11.25
N ILE A 178 9.74 1.27 -12.00
CA ILE A 178 8.94 1.85 -13.08
C ILE A 178 7.49 2.01 -12.58
N PRO A 179 6.87 3.19 -12.69
CA PRO A 179 5.46 3.38 -12.34
C PRO A 179 4.54 2.70 -13.36
N LEU A 180 3.50 2.02 -12.87
CA LEU A 180 2.46 1.39 -13.69
C LEU A 180 1.20 2.27 -13.69
N LEU A 181 0.86 2.85 -14.84
CA LEU A 181 -0.21 3.85 -14.96
C LEU A 181 -1.54 3.28 -15.46
N PHE A 182 -1.51 2.26 -16.31
CA PHE A 182 -2.69 1.73 -16.99
C PHE A 182 -3.22 0.45 -16.32
N ASP A 183 -4.50 0.14 -16.58
CA ASP A 183 -5.15 -1.12 -16.18
C ASP A 183 -5.03 -1.47 -14.68
N GLU A 184 -5.25 -0.47 -13.82
CA GLU A 184 -5.18 -0.64 -12.36
C GLU A 184 -6.13 -1.73 -11.84
N TYR A 185 -7.37 -1.77 -12.36
CA TYR A 185 -8.39 -2.70 -11.86
C TYR A 185 -8.00 -4.18 -12.00
N LYS A 186 -7.18 -4.51 -13.01
CA LYS A 186 -6.75 -5.89 -13.32
C LYS A 186 -5.48 -6.32 -12.57
N ASP A 187 -4.83 -5.41 -11.86
CA ASP A 187 -3.59 -5.68 -11.13
C ASP A 187 -3.84 -6.51 -9.87
N VAL A 188 -2.88 -7.37 -9.52
CA VAL A 188 -2.91 -8.14 -8.27
C VAL A 188 -3.00 -7.23 -7.03
N SER A 189 -2.36 -6.06 -7.07
CA SER A 189 -2.36 -5.10 -5.96
C SER A 189 -3.76 -4.54 -5.71
N ALA A 190 -4.49 -4.21 -6.79
CA ALA A 190 -5.86 -3.72 -6.70
C ALA A 190 -6.82 -4.83 -6.24
N LYS A 191 -6.62 -6.08 -6.71
CA LYS A 191 -7.35 -7.26 -6.22
C LYS A 191 -7.17 -7.42 -4.70
N VAL A 192 -5.93 -7.31 -4.19
CA VAL A 192 -5.64 -7.41 -2.76
C VAL A 192 -6.34 -6.30 -1.98
N ILE A 193 -6.26 -5.04 -2.42
CA ILE A 193 -6.90 -3.91 -1.74
C ILE A 193 -8.42 -4.08 -1.65
N ARG A 194 -9.07 -4.57 -2.71
CA ARG A 194 -10.51 -4.86 -2.68
C ARG A 194 -10.88 -6.03 -1.77
N SER A 195 -9.99 -7.01 -1.62
CA SER A 195 -10.23 -8.18 -0.76
C SER A 195 -10.20 -7.83 0.74
N ILE A 196 -9.59 -6.70 1.12
CA ILE A 196 -9.41 -6.31 2.53
C ILE A 196 -10.65 -5.57 3.06
N LYS A 197 -11.15 -6.00 4.22
CA LYS A 197 -12.23 -5.31 4.95
C LYS A 197 -11.68 -4.08 5.72
N TRP A 198 -11.61 -2.93 5.05
CA TRP A 198 -11.03 -1.68 5.58
C TRP A 198 -11.69 -1.14 6.85
N SER A 199 -12.97 -1.46 7.08
CA SER A 199 -13.68 -1.09 8.32
C SER A 199 -13.00 -1.65 9.57
N ARG A 200 -12.38 -2.85 9.49
CA ARG A 200 -11.61 -3.44 10.59
C ARG A 200 -10.43 -2.55 11.00
N TYR A 201 -9.90 -1.75 10.07
CA TYR A 201 -8.75 -0.85 10.26
C TYR A 201 -9.15 0.59 10.60
N ARG A 202 -10.42 0.83 10.97
CA ARG A 202 -11.00 2.18 11.20
C ARG A 202 -10.86 3.12 9.98
N ILE A 203 -10.72 2.55 8.79
CA ILE A 203 -10.67 3.30 7.53
C ILE A 203 -12.07 3.35 6.95
N LYS A 204 -12.57 4.58 6.76
CA LYS A 204 -13.87 4.87 6.15
C LYS A 204 -13.67 5.33 4.70
N PRO A 205 -14.63 5.05 3.80
CA PRO A 205 -14.65 5.64 2.46
C PRO A 205 -14.59 7.17 2.52
N GLY A 206 -13.90 7.80 1.58
CA GLY A 206 -13.73 9.26 1.55
C GLY A 206 -12.56 9.81 2.35
N MET A 207 -11.81 8.95 3.05
CA MET A 207 -10.59 9.37 3.75
C MET A 207 -9.42 9.57 2.77
N PRO A 208 -8.56 10.59 2.96
CA PRO A 208 -7.40 10.84 2.11
C PRO A 208 -6.30 9.79 2.38
N ILE A 209 -6.37 8.65 1.70
CA ILE A 209 -5.43 7.52 1.85
C ILE A 209 -4.85 7.17 0.49
N ALA A 210 -3.52 7.05 0.45
CA ALA A 210 -2.78 6.53 -0.70
C ALA A 210 -1.95 5.31 -0.28
N ILE A 211 -2.02 4.25 -1.07
CA ILE A 211 -1.23 3.03 -0.91
C ILE A 211 -0.22 2.96 -2.05
N PHE A 212 1.02 2.64 -1.69
CA PHE A 212 2.14 2.46 -2.60
C PHE A 212 2.52 0.99 -2.58
N VAL A 213 2.57 0.33 -3.72
CA VAL A 213 3.05 -1.05 -3.85
C VAL A 213 4.18 -1.08 -4.86
N HIS A 214 5.35 -1.52 -4.45
CA HIS A 214 6.53 -1.66 -5.30
C HIS A 214 7.00 -3.11 -5.29
N LEU A 215 6.95 -3.74 -6.47
CA LEU A 215 7.45 -5.08 -6.69
C LEU A 215 8.83 -5.02 -7.37
N VAL A 216 9.81 -5.68 -6.75
CA VAL A 216 11.17 -5.80 -7.30
C VAL A 216 11.47 -7.27 -7.53
N SER A 217 11.82 -7.65 -8.76
CA SER A 217 12.14 -9.03 -9.13
C SER A 217 13.04 -9.09 -10.36
N THR A 218 13.74 -10.21 -10.54
CA THR A 218 14.49 -10.49 -11.77
C THR A 218 13.58 -10.60 -13.00
N ASN A 219 12.35 -11.07 -12.85
CA ASN A 219 11.42 -11.28 -13.96
C ASN A 219 9.96 -11.10 -13.55
N ILE A 220 9.43 -9.88 -13.63
CA ILE A 220 8.07 -9.55 -13.21
C ILE A 220 7.03 -10.24 -14.14
N PRO A 221 6.03 -10.95 -13.58
CA PRO A 221 5.04 -11.66 -14.38
C PRO A 221 3.99 -10.67 -14.91
N PHE A 222 4.25 -10.02 -16.04
CA PHE A 222 3.26 -9.18 -16.70
C PHE A 222 2.25 -10.04 -17.46
N LYS A 223 0.96 -9.67 -17.43
CA LYS A 223 -0.09 -10.38 -18.18
C LYS A 223 -0.16 -9.92 -19.64
N THR A 224 0.11 -8.63 -19.90
CA THR A 224 0.15 -8.03 -21.24
C THR A 224 1.59 -7.75 -21.68
N ALA A 225 1.84 -7.78 -22.99
CA ALA A 225 3.15 -7.42 -23.56
C ALA A 225 3.53 -5.95 -23.28
N GLY A 226 2.53 -5.09 -23.07
CA GLY A 226 2.70 -3.68 -22.71
C GLY A 226 3.22 -3.44 -21.29
N LYS A 227 3.31 -4.49 -20.45
CA LYS A 227 3.80 -4.43 -19.07
C LYS A 227 3.04 -3.45 -18.18
N GLU A 228 1.72 -3.40 -18.33
CA GLU A 228 0.86 -2.41 -17.68
C GLU A 228 0.42 -2.83 -16.27
N PHE A 229 0.25 -4.13 -16.05
CA PHE A 229 -0.17 -4.67 -14.76
C PHE A 229 0.44 -6.05 -14.48
N ILE A 230 0.54 -6.35 -13.18
CA ILE A 230 1.14 -7.57 -12.66
C ILE A 230 0.10 -8.69 -12.67
N ALA A 231 0.49 -9.87 -13.15
CA ALA A 231 -0.36 -11.05 -13.17
C ALA A 231 -0.62 -11.58 -11.76
N ASP A 232 -1.78 -12.19 -11.61
CA ASP A 232 -2.24 -12.80 -10.37
C ASP A 232 -1.43 -14.08 -10.08
N ARG A 233 -0.56 -14.01 -9.08
CA ARG A 233 0.24 -15.14 -8.58
C ARG A 233 0.03 -15.23 -7.07
N PRO A 234 -0.28 -16.42 -6.53
CA PRO A 234 -0.63 -16.56 -5.12
C PRO A 234 0.52 -16.13 -4.19
N GLU A 235 1.78 -16.42 -4.58
CA GLU A 235 2.95 -16.04 -3.77
C GLU A 235 3.13 -14.51 -3.69
N LEU A 236 2.82 -13.80 -4.78
CA LEU A 236 2.83 -12.33 -4.81
C LEU A 236 1.64 -11.76 -4.02
N GLU A 237 0.45 -12.33 -4.20
CA GLU A 237 -0.77 -11.89 -3.53
C GLU A 237 -0.61 -11.93 -2.01
N VAL A 238 -0.09 -13.03 -1.47
CA VAL A 238 0.11 -13.22 -0.03
C VAL A 238 1.09 -12.20 0.53
N GLU A 239 2.23 -11.96 -0.13
CA GLU A 239 3.22 -10.99 0.38
C GLU A 239 2.78 -9.54 0.23
N ILE A 240 2.07 -9.19 -0.84
CA ILE A 240 1.45 -7.85 -0.99
C ILE A 240 0.40 -7.65 0.10
N ARG A 241 -0.47 -8.64 0.33
CA ARG A 241 -1.48 -8.60 1.40
C ARG A 241 -0.82 -8.39 2.76
N ARG A 242 0.18 -9.19 3.11
CA ARG A 242 0.91 -9.04 4.39
C ARG A 242 1.53 -7.65 4.56
N GLY A 243 2.18 -7.13 3.52
CA GLY A 243 2.76 -5.77 3.56
C GLY A 243 1.72 -4.67 3.74
N ILE A 244 0.57 -4.77 3.07
CA ILE A 244 -0.53 -3.80 3.22
C ILE A 244 -1.12 -3.87 4.63
N LEU A 245 -1.39 -5.07 5.16
CA LEU A 245 -1.96 -5.24 6.48
C LEU A 245 -1.03 -4.73 7.58
N GLU A 246 0.28 -4.94 7.45
CA GLU A 246 1.29 -4.42 8.37
C GLU A 246 1.26 -2.88 8.44
N CYS A 247 1.20 -2.22 7.27
CA CYS A 247 1.05 -0.77 7.20
C CYS A 247 -0.32 -0.30 7.74
N ALA A 248 -1.39 -1.04 7.45
CA ALA A 248 -2.75 -0.70 7.88
C ALA A 248 -2.89 -0.75 9.41
N ARG A 249 -2.23 -1.71 10.09
CA ARG A 249 -2.17 -1.76 11.56
C ARG A 249 -1.44 -0.55 12.14
N ALA A 250 -0.38 -0.06 11.49
CA ALA A 250 0.31 1.15 11.93
C ALA A 250 -0.58 2.39 11.76
N LEU A 251 -1.30 2.50 10.64
CA LEU A 251 -2.25 3.58 10.41
C LEU A 251 -3.42 3.54 11.41
N MET A 252 -3.97 2.36 11.71
CA MET A 252 -5.03 2.20 12.70
C MET A 252 -4.60 2.77 14.06
N ARG A 253 -3.40 2.43 14.54
CA ARG A 253 -2.85 2.98 15.80
C ARG A 253 -2.76 4.51 15.76
N TYR A 254 -2.36 5.08 14.62
CA TYR A 254 -2.31 6.53 14.45
C TYR A 254 -3.72 7.17 14.51
N ILE A 255 -4.70 6.58 13.82
CA ILE A 255 -6.10 7.06 13.85
C ILE A 255 -6.67 6.98 15.27
N GLN A 256 -6.46 5.87 15.97
CA GLN A 256 -6.93 5.70 17.36
C GLN A 256 -6.37 6.78 18.29
N ARG A 257 -5.06 7.07 18.18
CA ARG A 257 -4.45 8.17 18.94
C ARG A 257 -5.10 9.51 18.62
N LYS A 258 -5.31 9.81 17.33
CA LYS A 258 -5.94 11.06 16.89
C LYS A 258 -7.38 11.18 17.40
N GLU A 259 -8.15 10.10 17.38
CA GLU A 259 -9.51 10.03 17.92
C GLU A 259 -9.54 10.21 19.44
N ARG A 260 -8.61 9.60 20.18
CA ARG A 260 -8.47 9.76 21.64
C ARG A 260 -8.22 11.22 22.01
N VAL A 261 -7.23 11.85 21.38
CA VAL A 261 -6.89 13.26 21.62
C VAL A 261 -8.08 14.18 21.28
N ALA A 262 -8.80 13.90 20.19
CA ALA A 262 -9.99 14.67 19.84
C ALA A 262 -11.10 14.53 20.88
N ARG A 263 -11.32 13.32 21.41
CA ARG A 263 -12.31 13.04 22.44
C ARG A 263 -11.99 13.75 23.76
N GLU A 264 -10.72 13.73 24.18
CA GLU A 264 -10.27 14.43 25.38
C GLU A 264 -10.46 15.95 25.27
N LYS A 265 -10.10 16.55 24.12
CA LYS A 265 -10.36 17.96 23.84
C LYS A 265 -11.86 18.31 23.88
N GLN A 266 -12.71 17.44 23.31
CA GLN A 266 -14.16 17.63 23.37
C GLN A 266 -14.69 17.56 24.81
N ARG A 267 -14.24 16.57 25.60
CA ARG A 267 -14.61 16.46 27.03
C ARG A 267 -14.19 17.69 27.82
N LEU A 268 -12.98 18.20 27.57
CA LEU A 268 -12.48 19.40 28.21
C LEU A 268 -13.33 20.63 27.85
N SER A 269 -13.69 20.80 26.57
CA SER A 269 -14.58 21.89 26.15
C SER A 269 -15.98 21.79 26.75
N ILE A 270 -16.48 20.57 26.99
CA ILE A 270 -17.74 20.34 27.71
C ILE A 270 -17.57 20.76 29.18
N TYR A 271 -16.50 20.32 29.86
CA TYR A 271 -16.27 20.70 31.25
C TYR A 271 -16.11 22.21 31.43
N GLU A 272 -15.39 22.91 30.56
CA GLU A 272 -15.28 24.38 30.61
C GLU A 272 -16.64 25.09 30.51
N LYS A 273 -17.60 24.53 29.77
CA LYS A 273 -18.94 25.11 29.60
C LYS A 273 -19.88 24.79 30.77
N PHE A 274 -19.89 23.54 31.24
CA PHE A 274 -20.87 23.08 32.22
C PHE A 274 -20.41 23.23 33.68
N LEU A 275 -19.11 23.20 33.95
CA LEU A 275 -18.59 23.28 35.32
C LEU A 275 -18.99 24.58 36.03
N PRO A 276 -18.94 25.78 35.39
CA PRO A 276 -19.41 27.02 36.04
C PRO A 276 -20.91 26.98 36.36
N LEU A 277 -21.73 26.36 35.51
CA LEU A 277 -23.17 26.25 35.72
C LEU A 277 -23.48 25.33 36.91
N ILE A 278 -22.82 24.16 36.96
CA ILE A 278 -22.95 23.20 38.06
C ILE A 278 -22.53 23.84 39.39
N VAL A 279 -21.40 24.55 39.41
CA VAL A 279 -20.92 25.24 40.60
C VAL A 279 -21.92 26.29 41.07
N ARG A 280 -22.46 27.10 40.16
CA ARG A 280 -23.48 28.11 40.48
C ARG A 280 -24.74 27.47 41.07
N ASP A 281 -25.27 26.43 40.45
CA ASP A 281 -26.49 25.76 40.90
C ASP A 281 -26.31 25.08 42.26
N ILE A 282 -25.16 24.43 42.50
CA ILE A 282 -24.82 23.83 43.80
C ILE A 282 -24.69 24.91 44.87
N THR A 283 -24.06 26.05 44.56
CA THR A 283 -23.89 27.17 45.50
C THR A 283 -25.26 27.73 45.93
N ILE A 284 -26.18 27.90 44.96
CA ILE A 284 -27.57 28.31 45.22
C ILE A 284 -28.30 27.30 46.11
N LEU A 285 -28.17 25.99 45.81
CA LEU A 285 -28.82 24.92 46.57
C LEU A 285 -28.27 24.77 48.00
N ALA A 286 -26.96 24.97 48.18
CA ALA A 286 -26.29 24.90 49.48
C ALA A 286 -26.55 26.15 50.35
N GLY A 287 -27.04 27.24 49.76
CA GLY A 287 -27.27 28.50 50.46
C GLY A 287 -25.98 29.25 50.83
N GLU A 288 -24.87 28.95 50.17
CA GLU A 288 -23.60 29.65 50.37
C GLU A 288 -23.46 30.84 49.41
N GLU A 289 -22.74 31.90 49.83
CA GLU A 289 -22.55 33.11 49.00
C GLU A 289 -21.31 33.04 48.09
N LYS A 290 -20.38 32.13 48.35
CA LYS A 290 -19.12 32.04 47.62
C LYS A 290 -19.09 30.81 46.74
N GLU A 291 -18.87 31.02 45.45
CA GLU A 291 -18.63 29.94 44.51
C GLU A 291 -17.29 29.25 44.85
N PRO A 292 -17.25 27.92 45.00
CA PRO A 292 -16.00 27.19 45.14
C PRO A 292 -15.13 27.35 43.89
N ASP A 293 -13.82 27.49 44.10
CA ASP A 293 -12.88 27.71 43.00
C ASP A 293 -12.70 26.43 42.16
N TYR A 294 -13.34 26.43 40.99
CA TYR A 294 -13.30 25.32 40.04
C TYR A 294 -12.15 25.43 39.04
N THR A 295 -11.39 26.53 39.04
CA THR A 295 -10.27 26.75 38.11
C THR A 295 -9.15 25.74 38.35
N VAL A 296 -8.88 25.41 39.61
CA VAL A 296 -7.89 24.41 40.02
C VAL A 296 -8.17 23.03 39.43
N LEU A 297 -9.45 22.65 39.30
CA LEU A 297 -9.85 21.37 38.72
C LEU A 297 -9.67 21.35 37.20
N LEU A 298 -9.97 22.46 36.53
CA LEU A 298 -9.76 22.61 35.09
C LEU A 298 -8.27 22.59 34.76
N GLU A 299 -7.44 23.28 35.54
CA GLU A 299 -5.98 23.29 35.36
C GLU A 299 -5.39 21.90 35.60
N LYS A 300 -5.81 21.20 36.66
CA LYS A 300 -5.38 19.83 36.92
C LYS A 300 -5.76 18.88 35.79
N TYR A 301 -6.98 18.98 35.27
CA TYR A 301 -7.43 18.14 34.16
C TYR A 301 -6.72 18.49 32.84
N LYS A 302 -6.41 19.78 32.61
CA LYS A 302 -5.57 20.24 31.49
C LYS A 302 -4.18 19.61 31.54
N MET A 303 -3.51 19.66 32.70
CA MET A 303 -2.19 19.06 32.87
C MET A 303 -2.18 17.56 32.60
N ILE A 304 -3.15 16.81 33.11
CA ILE A 304 -3.28 15.36 32.85
C ILE A 304 -3.52 15.10 31.36
N THR A 305 -4.37 15.90 30.72
CA THR A 305 -4.67 15.76 29.29
C THR A 305 -3.42 16.05 28.44
N GLU A 306 -2.63 17.07 28.81
CA GLU A 306 -1.39 17.41 28.10
C GLU A 306 -0.29 16.35 28.31
N GLU A 307 -0.19 15.77 29.50
CA GLU A 307 0.72 14.65 29.80
C GLU A 307 0.32 13.37 29.03
N GLU A 308 -0.97 13.05 28.93
CA GLU A 308 -1.45 11.91 28.13
C GLU A 308 -1.25 12.12 26.62
N ILE A 309 -1.37 13.35 26.13
CA ILE A 309 -1.08 13.71 24.74
C ILE A 309 0.43 13.62 24.44
N ALA A 310 1.29 14.01 25.38
CA ALA A 310 2.74 13.99 25.22
C ALA A 310 3.36 12.60 25.43
N GLY A 311 2.83 11.79 26.35
CA GLY A 311 3.32 10.44 26.65
C GLY A 311 3.17 9.44 25.50
N GLY A 312 2.30 9.73 24.53
CA GLY A 312 2.07 8.91 23.33
C GLY A 312 3.24 8.87 22.33
N GLU A 313 4.29 9.66 22.53
CA GLU A 313 5.52 9.63 21.71
C GLU A 313 6.58 8.63 22.22
N GLY A 314 6.50 8.14 23.47
CA GLY A 314 7.62 7.42 24.11
C GLY A 314 7.32 6.08 24.80
N ALA A 315 6.07 5.70 25.06
CA ALA A 315 5.78 4.50 25.86
C ALA A 315 4.54 3.75 25.37
N MET A 316 4.73 2.74 24.52
CA MET A 316 3.81 1.59 24.44
C MET A 316 4.45 0.44 23.63
N GLU A 317 5.41 -0.25 24.25
CA GLU A 317 5.72 -1.63 23.88
C GLU A 317 5.11 -2.65 24.86
N GLU A 318 4.58 -2.25 26.03
CA GLU A 318 3.95 -3.18 26.96
C GLU A 318 2.67 -2.61 27.58
N GLU A 319 1.73 -3.52 27.82
CA GLU A 319 0.41 -3.40 28.46
C GLU A 319 -0.75 -2.86 27.60
N PHE A 320 -1.42 -3.79 26.91
CA PHE A 320 -2.83 -3.64 26.55
C PHE A 320 -3.67 -4.32 27.64
N GLU A 321 -4.50 -3.54 28.33
CA GLU A 321 -5.63 -4.08 29.10
C GLU A 321 -6.62 -4.75 28.14
N GLU A 322 -6.95 -6.01 28.45
CA GLU A 322 -7.98 -6.81 27.81
C GLU A 322 -9.32 -6.07 27.84
N GLY A 323 -9.81 -5.60 26.69
CA GLY A 323 -11.10 -4.91 26.64
C GLY A 323 -11.60 -4.47 25.26
N GLU A 324 -10.73 -4.23 24.27
CA GLU A 324 -11.14 -4.20 22.86
C GLU A 324 -10.54 -5.44 22.18
N VAL A 325 -11.41 -6.29 21.63
CA VAL A 325 -11.00 -7.46 20.83
C VAL A 325 -10.30 -6.94 19.58
N VAL A 326 -8.97 -6.77 19.67
CA VAL A 326 -8.09 -6.74 18.51
C VAL A 326 -8.05 -8.18 18.03
N PRO A 327 -8.57 -8.50 16.84
CA PRO A 327 -8.53 -9.87 16.36
C PRO A 327 -7.06 -10.31 16.31
N SER A 328 -6.80 -11.49 16.88
CA SER A 328 -5.44 -12.01 17.01
C SER A 328 -4.83 -12.24 15.62
N LEU A 329 -3.50 -12.26 15.55
CA LEU A 329 -2.78 -12.53 14.29
C LEU A 329 -3.20 -13.87 13.67
N GLU A 330 -3.55 -14.85 14.52
CA GLU A 330 -4.05 -16.18 14.15
C GLU A 330 -5.50 -16.12 13.64
N GLU A 331 -6.40 -15.37 14.29
CA GLU A 331 -7.80 -15.20 13.83
C GLU A 331 -7.91 -14.49 12.47
N LEU A 332 -6.92 -13.67 12.10
CA LEU A 332 -6.86 -12.99 10.80
C LEU A 332 -6.14 -13.81 9.71
N GLU A 333 -5.33 -14.79 10.10
CA GLU A 333 -4.64 -15.70 9.18
C GLU A 333 -5.50 -16.92 8.81
N GLU A 334 -6.35 -17.41 9.73
CA GLU A 334 -7.25 -18.55 9.49
C GLU A 334 -8.31 -18.25 8.40
N GLU A 335 -8.80 -17.01 8.26
CA GLU A 335 -9.71 -16.64 7.16
C GLU A 335 -8.99 -16.48 5.79
N GLY A 336 -7.65 -16.50 5.75
CA GLY A 336 -6.84 -16.17 4.57
C GLY A 336 -6.05 -17.32 3.94
N VAL A 337 -6.05 -18.51 4.56
CA VAL A 337 -5.30 -19.70 4.09
C VAL A 337 -6.24 -20.90 3.89
N ALA A 338 -7.39 -20.70 3.26
CA ALA A 338 -8.11 -21.81 2.63
C ALA A 338 -7.53 -22.01 1.22
N VAL A 339 -6.39 -22.68 1.12
CA VAL A 339 -5.97 -23.32 -0.13
C VAL A 339 -6.28 -24.81 0.06
N GLU A 340 -7.47 -25.23 -0.39
CA GLU A 340 -7.73 -26.66 -0.57
C GLU A 340 -6.74 -27.19 -1.63
N MET A 341 -5.75 -27.93 -1.15
CA MET A 341 -4.96 -28.84 -1.99
C MET A 341 -5.72 -30.15 -2.10
N ASP A 342 -6.65 -30.23 -3.04
CA ASP A 342 -7.15 -31.52 -3.50
C ASP A 342 -6.09 -32.16 -4.40
N LEU A 343 -5.31 -33.04 -3.80
CA LEU A 343 -4.53 -34.07 -4.48
C LEU A 343 -5.23 -35.41 -4.25
N THR A 344 -6.19 -35.74 -5.10
CA THR A 344 -6.61 -37.13 -5.33
C THR A 344 -6.27 -37.51 -6.76
N VAL A 345 -5.26 -38.36 -6.87
CA VAL A 345 -4.92 -39.10 -8.08
C VAL A 345 -5.70 -40.40 -8.00
N GLU A 346 -6.72 -40.55 -8.83
CA GLU A 346 -7.12 -41.85 -9.36
C GLU A 346 -7.53 -41.65 -10.83
N GLY A 347 -6.83 -42.35 -11.72
CA GLY A 347 -7.24 -42.50 -13.11
C GLY A 347 -7.86 -43.88 -13.29
N GLU A 348 -8.84 -43.99 -14.17
CA GLU A 348 -8.78 -44.75 -15.43
C GLU A 348 -10.16 -44.73 -16.13
N ASP A 349 -10.10 -44.47 -17.44
CA ASP A 349 -10.91 -45.00 -18.54
C ASP A 349 -12.45 -45.08 -18.46
N ALA A 350 -13.14 -44.33 -19.33
CA ALA A 350 -13.83 -44.87 -20.52
C ALA A 350 -14.76 -43.81 -21.17
N ALA A 351 -14.84 -43.87 -22.50
CA ALA A 351 -15.70 -43.07 -23.36
C ALA A 351 -17.20 -43.37 -23.20
N GLU A 352 -18.07 -42.37 -23.37
CA GLU A 352 -19.22 -42.44 -24.29
C GLU A 352 -19.99 -41.11 -24.40
N GLU A 353 -20.75 -41.03 -25.47
CA GLU A 353 -21.37 -39.90 -26.14
C GLU A 353 -22.82 -39.60 -25.68
N VAL A 354 -23.24 -38.34 -25.83
CA VAL A 354 -24.61 -37.85 -26.18
C VAL A 354 -25.80 -38.14 -25.24
N THR A 355 -26.48 -37.10 -24.75
CA THR A 355 -27.89 -36.74 -25.08
C THR A 355 -28.38 -35.53 -24.27
N GLU A 356 -29.02 -34.59 -24.96
CA GLU A 356 -29.94 -33.59 -24.41
C GLU A 356 -31.21 -34.28 -23.89
N GLU A 357 -31.84 -33.78 -22.80
CA GLU A 357 -33.30 -33.55 -22.76
C GLU A 357 -33.79 -32.80 -21.50
N ARG A 358 -34.51 -31.69 -21.77
CA ARG A 358 -35.78 -31.18 -21.21
C ARG A 358 -36.07 -31.06 -19.69
N PHE A 359 -36.34 -29.80 -19.30
CA PHE A 359 -37.47 -29.26 -18.51
C PHE A 359 -38.54 -30.23 -17.97
N VAL A 360 -38.86 -30.11 -16.66
CA VAL A 360 -40.24 -30.02 -16.11
C VAL A 360 -40.25 -29.12 -14.86
N GLU A 361 -41.31 -28.31 -14.74
CA GLU A 361 -41.63 -27.34 -13.69
C GLU A 361 -42.13 -27.96 -12.37
N GLY A 362 -41.92 -27.22 -11.27
CA GLY A 362 -42.96 -26.89 -10.28
C GLY A 362 -43.43 -27.95 -9.28
N GLU A 363 -43.18 -27.71 -7.99
CA GLU A 363 -44.14 -28.07 -6.93
C GLU A 363 -43.95 -27.15 -5.70
N THR A 364 -45.05 -26.57 -5.26
CA THR A 364 -45.20 -25.62 -4.14
C THR A 364 -45.83 -26.32 -2.93
N VAL A 365 -45.23 -26.07 -1.75
CA VAL A 365 -45.73 -26.03 -0.33
C VAL A 365 -46.87 -26.96 0.14
N PRO A 366 -46.81 -27.38 1.42
CA PRO A 366 -47.93 -27.03 2.28
C PRO A 366 -47.52 -26.39 3.61
N GLU A 367 -48.30 -25.37 3.98
CA GLU A 367 -48.32 -24.67 5.25
C GLU A 367 -48.84 -25.57 6.39
N LEU A 368 -48.30 -25.40 7.59
CA LEU A 368 -48.85 -25.94 8.84
C LEU A 368 -49.42 -24.77 9.65
N GLU A 369 -50.71 -24.91 9.93
CA GLU A 369 -51.55 -23.96 10.64
C GLU A 369 -51.59 -24.29 12.15
N THR A 370 -51.97 -23.28 12.93
CA THR A 370 -52.52 -23.31 14.31
C THR A 370 -51.56 -23.37 15.51
N HIS A 371 -51.47 -22.23 16.20
CA HIS A 371 -51.87 -22.11 17.61
C HIS A 371 -52.32 -20.67 17.90
N LEU A 372 -53.55 -20.53 18.38
CA LEU A 372 -54.22 -19.31 18.79
C LEU A 372 -54.07 -19.07 20.31
N GLU A 373 -54.33 -17.81 20.68
CA GLU A 373 -54.68 -17.25 22.01
C GLU A 373 -53.54 -16.68 22.86
N GLN A 374 -53.53 -15.34 23.05
CA GLN A 374 -54.19 -14.66 24.18
C GLN A 374 -53.92 -13.13 24.17
N TYR A 375 -54.94 -12.35 24.57
CA TYR A 375 -55.00 -10.88 24.82
C TYR A 375 -54.98 -9.97 23.57
N GLY A 376 -55.90 -9.03 23.30
CA GLY A 376 -57.10 -8.54 23.98
C GLY A 376 -57.38 -7.05 23.62
N VAL A 377 -58.49 -6.82 22.89
CA VAL A 377 -59.38 -5.61 22.89
C VAL A 377 -58.88 -4.32 22.15
N PRO A 378 -59.75 -3.45 21.55
CA PRO A 378 -60.88 -3.66 20.63
C PRO A 378 -60.82 -2.77 19.35
N GLU A 379 -61.71 -3.08 18.40
CA GLU A 379 -62.09 -2.28 17.23
C GLU A 379 -62.94 -1.06 17.61
N ASP A 380 -62.82 0.03 16.86
CA ASP A 380 -63.94 0.95 16.59
C ASP A 380 -63.73 1.75 15.30
N SER A 381 -64.80 1.82 14.51
CA SER A 381 -65.17 2.84 13.50
C SER A 381 -64.68 2.74 12.03
N GLU A 382 -65.39 1.91 11.27
CA GLU A 382 -66.41 2.31 10.27
C GLU A 382 -66.11 3.21 9.03
N ILE A 383 -66.22 2.57 7.84
CA ILE A 383 -66.99 2.95 6.61
C ILE A 383 -66.37 4.01 5.63
N PRO A 384 -66.61 4.02 4.27
CA PRO A 384 -66.89 2.97 3.26
C PRO A 384 -66.04 3.08 1.95
N LEU A 385 -66.13 2.03 1.13
CA LEU A 385 -65.89 2.01 -0.32
C LEU A 385 -67.02 2.69 -1.11
N THR A 386 -66.68 3.41 -2.20
CA THR A 386 -67.56 3.55 -3.37
C THR A 386 -66.76 3.54 -4.68
N ASP A 387 -67.33 2.86 -5.66
CA ASP A 387 -66.77 2.37 -6.92
C ASP A 387 -66.67 3.39 -8.09
N ASN A 388 -65.61 3.21 -8.88
CA ASN A 388 -65.50 3.23 -10.37
C ASN A 388 -65.84 4.50 -11.21
N PRO A 389 -65.46 4.55 -12.51
CA PRO A 389 -64.23 4.10 -13.19
C PRO A 389 -63.71 5.11 -14.26
N GLY A 390 -62.50 4.88 -14.76
CA GLY A 390 -62.14 5.17 -16.16
C GLY A 390 -61.34 6.45 -16.45
N SER A 391 -60.06 6.29 -16.79
CA SER A 391 -59.54 6.52 -18.15
C SER A 391 -58.01 6.49 -18.17
N ALA A 392 -57.47 5.81 -19.17
CA ALA A 392 -56.06 5.58 -19.43
C ALA A 392 -55.29 6.87 -19.75
N LEU A 393 -53.99 6.90 -19.42
CA LEU A 393 -52.89 7.31 -20.31
C LEU A 393 -51.54 7.17 -19.59
N GLU A 394 -50.66 6.35 -20.17
CA GLU A 394 -49.23 6.30 -19.87
C GLU A 394 -48.45 7.48 -20.47
N VAL A 395 -47.21 7.60 -20.00
CA VAL A 395 -45.99 8.14 -20.65
C VAL A 395 -45.43 9.47 -20.10
N LYS A 396 -44.48 9.29 -19.14
CA LYS A 396 -43.14 9.91 -18.87
C LYS A 396 -42.87 11.44 -19.15
N PRO A 397 -41.69 11.98 -18.79
CA PRO A 397 -41.48 12.81 -17.60
C PRO A 397 -41.10 14.27 -17.93
N ALA A 398 -41.36 15.23 -17.03
CA ALA A 398 -40.94 16.62 -17.22
C ALA A 398 -40.32 17.24 -15.97
N GLU A 399 -39.01 17.48 -16.10
CA GLU A 399 -38.25 18.66 -15.70
C GLU A 399 -38.31 19.19 -14.26
N ALA A 400 -37.22 18.93 -13.56
CA ALA A 400 -36.69 19.78 -12.51
C ALA A 400 -36.35 21.18 -13.07
N SER A 401 -36.92 22.20 -12.45
CA SER A 401 -36.47 23.58 -12.56
C SER A 401 -35.79 23.97 -11.25
N HIS A 402 -34.50 24.30 -11.29
CA HIS A 402 -33.99 25.53 -10.68
C HIS A 402 -32.59 25.90 -11.19
N LYS A 403 -32.58 27.08 -11.82
CA LYS A 403 -31.48 27.89 -12.34
C LYS A 403 -30.40 28.19 -11.29
N LYS A 404 -29.12 28.23 -11.71
CA LYS A 404 -28.44 29.52 -11.98
C LYS A 404 -27.13 29.38 -12.74
N VAL A 405 -27.00 30.30 -13.69
CA VAL A 405 -26.03 30.40 -14.76
C VAL A 405 -24.86 31.31 -14.37
N VAL A 406 -23.69 30.85 -14.81
CA VAL A 406 -22.39 31.50 -15.07
C VAL A 406 -22.43 33.01 -15.42
N ARG A 407 -21.50 33.79 -14.85
CA ARG A 407 -20.91 35.01 -15.46
C ARG A 407 -19.39 34.95 -15.23
N LYS A 408 -18.58 34.64 -16.25
CA LYS A 408 -17.87 35.58 -17.14
C LYS A 408 -17.26 36.79 -16.42
N LYS A 409 -15.93 36.73 -16.18
CA LYS A 409 -15.04 37.88 -15.95
C LYS A 409 -13.69 37.59 -16.62
N ALA A 410 -13.50 38.11 -17.82
CA ALA A 410 -12.20 38.43 -18.43
C ALA A 410 -12.48 39.03 -19.81
N GLU A 411 -12.42 40.36 -19.90
CA GLU A 411 -12.12 41.20 -21.07
C GLU A 411 -12.85 42.53 -20.93
N LYS A 412 -12.13 43.53 -20.43
CA LYS A 412 -12.16 44.95 -20.84
C LYS A 412 -11.43 45.76 -19.78
N GLU A 413 -10.12 45.89 -19.95
CA GLU A 413 -9.38 47.07 -19.50
C GLU A 413 -8.07 47.18 -20.28
N LYS A 414 -8.20 47.78 -21.47
CA LYS A 414 -7.14 48.52 -22.14
C LYS A 414 -7.83 49.73 -22.75
N VAL A 415 -7.38 50.92 -22.34
CA VAL A 415 -7.43 52.26 -22.97
C VAL A 415 -7.69 53.31 -21.89
N LYS A 416 -6.61 53.72 -21.22
CA LYS A 416 -6.27 55.10 -20.86
C LYS A 416 -5.04 55.08 -19.96
N GLU A 417 -3.87 55.27 -20.56
CA GLU A 417 -2.85 56.22 -20.10
C GLU A 417 -1.65 56.13 -21.05
N GLU A 418 -1.70 56.94 -22.10
CA GLU A 418 -0.48 57.49 -22.68
C GLU A 418 -0.27 58.88 -22.07
N GLY A 419 0.97 59.12 -21.62
CA GLY A 419 1.62 60.42 -21.77
C GLY A 419 1.46 61.42 -20.62
N SER A 420 2.42 61.44 -19.71
CA SER A 420 3.26 62.64 -19.62
C SER A 420 4.65 62.30 -19.10
N SER A 421 5.61 62.72 -19.91
CA SER A 421 7.04 62.80 -19.64
C SER A 421 7.34 63.92 -18.65
N SER A 422 8.39 63.76 -17.84
CA SER A 422 9.57 64.63 -17.83
C SER A 422 10.21 64.82 -16.44
N SER A 423 11.54 64.73 -16.47
CA SER A 423 12.49 65.52 -15.67
C SER A 423 12.67 65.21 -14.16
N LYS A 424 13.83 64.61 -13.81
CA LYS A 424 15.02 65.37 -13.40
C LYS A 424 16.18 64.44 -13.06
N ALA A 425 17.28 64.64 -13.78
CA ALA A 425 18.60 64.28 -13.33
C ALA A 425 19.02 65.16 -12.13
N LYS A 426 19.76 64.59 -11.17
CA LYS A 426 20.91 65.27 -10.57
C LYS A 426 21.91 64.27 -9.97
N ARG A 427 23.16 64.55 -10.33
CA ARG A 427 24.43 63.89 -9.99
C ARG A 427 24.82 64.06 -8.52
N SER A 428 25.90 63.34 -8.18
CA SER A 428 27.03 63.64 -7.28
C SER A 428 27.12 62.64 -6.11
N SER A 429 28.02 61.65 -6.14
CA SER A 429 29.48 61.70 -6.01
C SER A 429 29.97 61.98 -4.59
N SER A 430 30.73 61.03 -4.03
CA SER A 430 31.94 61.17 -3.20
C SER A 430 31.88 60.28 -1.95
N LYS A 431 32.95 59.75 -1.36
CA LYS A 431 34.34 59.40 -1.71
C LYS A 431 34.93 58.90 -0.38
N SER A 432 36.03 58.15 -0.45
CA SER A 432 36.96 57.76 0.63
C SER A 432 36.56 56.56 1.49
N GLY A 433 37.44 55.61 1.82
CA GLY A 433 38.88 55.50 1.59
C GLY A 433 39.59 54.84 2.78
N GLY A 434 40.58 53.97 2.50
CA GLY A 434 41.56 53.42 3.47
C GLY A 434 41.22 52.00 3.94
N ARG A 435 41.91 50.90 3.58
CA ARG A 435 43.35 50.56 3.41
C ARG A 435 44.11 50.55 4.74
N ALA A 436 44.38 49.37 5.30
CA ALA A 436 45.64 49.02 5.97
C ALA A 436 45.70 47.51 6.31
N LYS A 437 46.94 47.03 6.41
CA LYS A 437 47.45 45.66 6.28
C LYS A 437 47.68 44.94 7.64
N PRO A 438 48.13 43.68 7.65
CA PRO A 438 48.08 42.77 8.81
C PRO A 438 49.32 42.84 9.71
N ALA A 439 49.22 42.30 10.93
CA ALA A 439 50.33 42.13 11.85
C ALA A 439 50.50 40.66 12.28
N ARG A 440 51.74 40.17 12.08
CA ARG A 440 52.34 38.93 12.60
C ARG A 440 52.67 39.04 14.09
N LYS A 441 52.72 37.87 14.76
CA LYS A 441 53.74 37.33 15.71
C LYS A 441 53.02 36.32 16.62
N SER A 442 53.58 35.19 17.07
CA SER A 442 54.95 34.66 17.09
C SER A 442 54.94 33.20 17.59
N ASP A 443 55.91 32.44 17.08
CA ASP A 443 56.59 31.23 17.57
C ASP A 443 56.21 30.57 18.93
N LYS A 444 56.12 29.22 18.92
CA LYS A 444 56.99 28.35 19.75
C LYS A 444 56.98 26.85 19.33
N LYS A 445 58.13 26.46 18.77
CA LYS A 445 58.89 25.18 18.84
C LYS A 445 58.43 24.08 19.84
N LYS A 446 58.36 22.82 19.37
CA LYS A 446 59.13 21.60 19.78
C LYS A 446 58.51 20.38 19.04
N GLU A 447 59.14 19.72 18.06
CA GLU A 447 60.27 18.75 18.06
C GLU A 447 60.04 17.41 18.80
N SER A 448 60.60 16.34 18.19
CA SER A 448 60.68 14.90 18.51
C SER A 448 59.46 14.04 18.11
N GLU A 449 59.46 13.23 17.04
CA GLU A 449 60.36 12.11 16.63
C GLU A 449 60.60 11.04 17.71
N ALA A 450 60.01 9.85 17.50
CA ALA A 450 60.56 8.49 17.65
C ALA A 450 59.38 7.52 17.36
N LYS A 451 59.41 6.73 16.27
CA LYS A 451 59.86 5.31 16.22
C LYS A 451 59.10 4.46 17.26
N GLU A 452 58.41 3.39 16.90
CA GLU A 452 58.72 2.31 15.94
C GLU A 452 57.43 1.55 15.59
#